data_AF-A0A2I0CWM3-F1
#
_entry.id   AF-A0A2I0CWM3-F1
#
_cell.length_a   1.000
_cell.length_b   1.000
_cell.length_c   1.000
_cell.angle_alpha   90.00
_cell.angle_beta   90.00
_cell.angle_gamma   90.00
#
_symmetry.space_group_name_H-M   'P 1'
#
loop_
_entity.id
_entity.type
_entity.pdbx_description
1 polymer ?
#
loop_
_entity_poly.entity_id
_entity_poly.type
_entity_poly.pdbx_seq_one_letter_code
_entity_poly.pdbx_strand_id
1 'polypeptide(L)'
;MDAVGCVLAEECVPARGCHPTSCINRVDAPDCSDPICTMSCEGPLDCGAGTCGCGQGTCTVIPAPAMTVETVTPAPSSSSPIRIWATPNRYSPMMSSTPGLELSLITPMDTDSSTMAYDWTAGYGFFLSWNPPDYAVNERGASVTTGGGKIYWSFRDKPASTATPVTITMTARDTATKKEIGRSVLTLDWDGDTAVIVRQIA
;
A
#
# COMPACT_ATOMS: atom_id res chain seq x y z
N MET A 1 28.69 3.36 -33.01
CA MET A 1 28.48 3.48 -31.56
C MET A 1 27.36 2.52 -31.28
N ASP A 2 27.72 1.31 -30.85
CA ASP A 2 26.78 0.23 -30.59
C ASP A 2 25.89 0.64 -29.41
N ALA A 3 24.57 0.55 -29.58
CA ALA A 3 23.62 0.88 -28.53
C ALA A 3 23.96 0.03 -27.29
N VAL A 4 24.23 0.68 -26.16
CA VAL A 4 24.42 -0.03 -24.89
C VAL A 4 23.07 -0.68 -24.55
N GLY A 5 23.02 -2.00 -24.70
CA GLY A 5 21.85 -2.79 -24.38
C GLY A 5 21.48 -2.71 -22.90
N CYS A 6 20.35 -3.28 -22.55
CA CYS A 6 19.91 -3.41 -21.17
C CYS A 6 19.78 -4.89 -20.79
N VAL A 7 19.82 -5.17 -19.49
CA VAL A 7 19.50 -6.46 -18.88
C VAL A 7 18.33 -6.29 -17.91
N LEU A 8 18.25 -5.15 -17.22
CA LEU A 8 17.23 -4.83 -16.22
C LEU A 8 16.40 -3.62 -16.65
N ALA A 9 15.15 -3.55 -16.18
CA ALA A 9 14.23 -2.48 -16.57
C ALA A 9 14.66 -1.11 -16.04
N GLU A 10 15.26 -1.07 -14.85
CA GLU A 10 15.80 0.15 -14.24
C GLU A 10 16.97 0.76 -15.02
N GLU A 11 17.62 0.00 -15.90
CA GLU A 11 18.67 0.53 -16.79
C GLU A 11 18.08 1.37 -17.93
N CYS A 12 16.77 1.39 -18.11
CA CYS A 12 16.10 2.15 -19.14
C CYS A 12 15.38 3.37 -18.56
N VAL A 13 15.64 4.52 -19.15
CA VAL A 13 15.02 5.80 -18.77
C VAL A 13 14.44 6.49 -20.00
N PRO A 14 13.55 7.48 -19.83
CA PRO A 14 13.07 8.27 -20.95
C PRO A 14 14.21 8.92 -21.73
N ALA A 15 14.16 8.84 -23.06
CA ALA A 15 15.20 9.41 -23.93
C ALA A 15 15.23 10.95 -23.95
N ARG A 16 14.26 11.62 -23.31
CA ARG A 16 14.16 13.07 -23.14
C ARG A 16 13.31 13.42 -21.92
N GLY A 17 13.52 14.62 -21.38
CA GLY A 17 12.86 15.08 -20.14
C GLY A 17 11.40 15.50 -20.29
N CYS A 18 11.01 16.11 -21.41
CA CYS A 18 9.61 16.38 -21.72
C CYS A 18 9.15 15.52 -22.89
N HIS A 19 7.89 15.12 -22.87
CA HIS A 19 7.25 14.46 -24.00
C HIS A 19 7.92 13.16 -24.44
N PRO A 20 8.54 12.33 -23.59
CA PRO A 20 9.29 11.17 -24.09
C PRO A 20 8.41 10.21 -24.89
N THR A 21 8.88 9.80 -26.06
CA THR A 21 8.21 8.78 -26.90
C THR A 21 9.04 7.51 -27.03
N SER A 22 10.26 7.51 -26.48
CA SER A 22 11.20 6.40 -26.52
C SER A 22 12.03 6.32 -25.23
N CYS A 23 12.70 5.18 -25.07
CA CYS A 23 13.57 4.88 -23.93
C CYS A 23 15.01 4.72 -24.40
N ILE A 24 15.94 5.11 -23.54
CA ILE A 24 17.38 4.94 -23.75
C ILE A 24 18.00 4.32 -22.50
N ASN A 25 19.19 3.74 -22.63
CA ASN A 25 19.94 3.29 -21.47
C ASN A 25 20.29 4.51 -20.59
N ARG A 26 20.18 4.35 -19.27
CA ARG A 26 20.47 5.37 -18.28
C ARG A 26 21.86 5.97 -18.41
N VAL A 27 22.83 5.20 -18.90
CA VAL A 27 24.20 5.71 -19.13
C VAL A 27 24.26 6.79 -20.22
N ASP A 28 23.29 6.79 -21.13
CA ASP A 28 23.15 7.74 -22.24
C ASP A 28 22.01 8.75 -21.98
N ALA A 29 21.52 8.81 -20.73
CA ALA A 29 20.40 9.68 -20.37
C ALA A 29 20.76 11.17 -20.57
N PRO A 30 19.89 11.97 -21.21
CA PRO A 30 20.10 13.41 -21.28
C PRO A 30 19.91 14.06 -19.91
N ASP A 31 20.62 15.16 -19.67
CA ASP A 31 20.35 16.01 -18.51
C ASP A 31 18.98 16.69 -18.68
N CYS A 32 18.08 16.43 -17.75
CA CYS A 32 16.69 16.88 -17.76
C CYS A 32 16.41 17.86 -16.62
N SER A 33 17.43 18.56 -16.11
CA SER A 33 17.31 19.40 -14.91
C SER A 33 16.59 20.75 -15.12
N ASP A 34 16.53 21.28 -16.35
CA ASP A 34 15.83 22.55 -16.68
C ASP A 34 14.90 22.46 -17.91
N PRO A 35 13.85 21.61 -17.90
CA PRO A 35 13.03 21.44 -19.08
C PRO A 35 11.79 22.35 -19.05
N ILE A 36 11.60 23.16 -20.10
CA ILE A 36 10.35 23.91 -20.34
C ILE A 36 9.37 22.95 -21.02
N CYS A 37 8.57 22.22 -20.23
CA CYS A 37 7.57 21.30 -20.78
C CYS A 37 6.26 22.02 -21.12
N THR A 38 5.59 21.57 -22.18
CA THR A 38 4.20 21.98 -22.44
C THR A 38 3.24 21.09 -21.65
N MET A 39 2.01 21.56 -21.40
CA MET A 39 0.94 20.74 -20.79
C MET A 39 0.31 19.75 -21.78
N SER A 40 0.98 19.47 -22.90
CA SER A 40 0.57 18.49 -23.90
C SER A 40 1.10 17.11 -23.53
N CYS A 41 0.52 16.10 -24.15
CA CYS A 41 0.72 14.71 -23.81
C CYS A 41 1.13 13.97 -25.10
N GLU A 42 2.41 13.63 -25.25
CA GLU A 42 2.97 13.00 -26.46
C GLU A 42 3.32 11.53 -26.20
N GLY A 43 2.35 10.66 -26.49
CA GLY A 43 2.57 9.23 -26.46
C GLY A 43 2.52 8.60 -25.06
N PRO A 44 2.79 7.29 -24.96
CA PRO A 44 2.49 6.51 -23.78
C PRO A 44 3.32 6.87 -22.55
N LEU A 45 4.60 7.24 -22.71
CA LEU A 45 5.44 7.59 -21.55
C LEU A 45 5.06 8.96 -20.96
N ASP A 46 4.74 9.93 -21.80
CA ASP A 46 4.37 11.29 -21.36
C ASP A 46 3.02 11.33 -20.64
N CYS A 47 2.08 10.48 -21.06
CA CYS A 47 0.74 10.38 -20.47
C CYS A 47 0.60 9.34 -19.35
N GLY A 48 1.71 8.74 -18.91
CA GLY A 48 1.68 7.69 -17.89
C GLY A 48 0.99 6.39 -18.32
N ALA A 49 0.77 6.20 -19.62
CA ALA A 49 0.21 4.99 -20.22
C ALA A 49 1.30 3.95 -20.61
N GLY A 50 2.53 4.16 -20.16
CA GLY A 50 3.65 3.25 -20.35
C GLY A 50 4.86 3.62 -19.50
N THR A 51 5.80 2.70 -19.38
CA THR A 51 7.05 2.89 -18.67
C THR A 51 8.23 2.45 -19.53
N CYS A 52 9.43 2.94 -19.21
CA CYS A 52 10.64 2.41 -19.81
C CYS A 52 11.01 1.08 -19.18
N GLY A 53 11.40 0.12 -20.00
CA GLY A 53 11.92 -1.15 -19.53
C GLY A 53 12.71 -1.90 -20.60
N CYS A 54 13.29 -3.01 -20.18
CA CYS A 54 14.17 -3.78 -21.04
C CYS A 54 13.41 -4.87 -21.79
N GLY A 55 13.34 -4.76 -23.12
CA GLY A 55 12.73 -5.75 -24.00
C GLY A 55 13.75 -6.29 -25.00
N GLN A 56 14.00 -7.60 -24.98
CA GLN A 56 14.95 -8.25 -25.91
C GLN A 56 16.35 -7.59 -25.91
N GLY A 57 16.84 -7.18 -24.74
CA GLY A 57 18.15 -6.54 -24.58
C GLY A 57 18.21 -5.08 -25.02
N THR A 58 17.07 -4.47 -25.39
CA THR A 58 16.98 -3.08 -25.84
C THR A 58 15.97 -2.31 -24.99
N CYS A 59 16.31 -1.06 -24.65
CA CYS A 59 15.37 -0.19 -23.94
C CYS A 59 14.18 0.16 -24.85
N THR A 60 12.99 -0.23 -24.42
CA THR A 60 11.74 -0.01 -25.16
C THR A 60 10.67 0.54 -24.23
N VAL A 61 9.65 1.16 -24.83
CA VAL A 61 8.42 1.49 -24.13
C VAL A 61 7.67 0.20 -23.84
N ILE A 62 7.40 -0.06 -22.57
CA ILE A 62 6.48 -1.09 -22.12
C ILE A 62 5.13 -0.40 -21.89
N PRO A 63 4.12 -0.63 -22.75
CA PRO A 63 2.80 -0.06 -22.54
C PRO A 63 2.23 -0.58 -21.21
N ALA A 64 1.53 0.27 -20.48
CA ALA A 64 0.70 -0.19 -19.38
C ALA A 64 -0.26 -1.26 -19.93
N PRO A 65 -0.47 -2.39 -19.25
CA PRO A 65 -1.32 -3.44 -19.76
C PRO A 65 -2.68 -2.83 -20.09
N ALA A 66 -3.01 -2.80 -21.39
CA ALA A 66 -4.36 -2.50 -21.82
C ALA A 66 -5.25 -3.51 -21.09
N MET A 67 -6.23 -3.02 -20.32
CA MET A 67 -7.21 -3.84 -19.63
C MET A 67 -7.97 -4.66 -20.67
N THR A 68 -7.38 -5.76 -21.11
CA THR A 68 -8.00 -6.76 -21.93
C THR A 68 -8.75 -7.64 -20.93
N VAL A 69 -10.07 -7.57 -21.02
CA VAL A 69 -10.99 -8.47 -20.33
C VAL A 69 -10.82 -9.86 -20.98
N GLU A 70 -9.70 -10.51 -20.72
CA GLU A 70 -9.54 -11.92 -21.00
C GLU A 70 -10.10 -12.70 -19.83
N THR A 71 -11.05 -13.57 -20.15
CA THR A 71 -11.66 -14.54 -19.23
C THR A 71 -10.63 -15.63 -18.89
N VAL A 72 -9.52 -15.26 -18.28
CA VAL A 72 -8.56 -16.21 -17.72
C VAL A 72 -9.03 -16.47 -16.31
N THR A 73 -9.48 -17.70 -16.04
CA THR A 73 -9.75 -18.17 -14.68
C THR A 73 -8.47 -17.96 -13.86
N PRO A 74 -8.43 -17.00 -12.91
CA PRO A 74 -7.25 -16.78 -12.11
C PRO A 74 -7.24 -17.82 -11.00
N ALA A 75 -6.08 -18.42 -10.74
CA ALA A 75 -5.78 -18.92 -9.41
C ALA A 75 -6.00 -17.77 -8.39
N PRO A 76 -6.51 -18.03 -7.18
CA PRO A 76 -6.96 -16.98 -6.27
C PRO A 76 -5.78 -16.20 -5.69
N SER A 77 -5.29 -15.21 -6.43
CA SER A 77 -4.49 -14.11 -5.92
C SER A 77 -5.46 -13.00 -5.54
N SER A 78 -5.98 -13.10 -4.31
CA SER A 78 -6.91 -12.14 -3.71
C SER A 78 -6.23 -10.80 -3.44
N SER A 79 -6.02 -9.96 -4.47
CA SER A 79 -5.80 -8.53 -4.25
C SER A 79 -7.14 -7.92 -3.87
N SER A 80 -7.47 -8.00 -2.58
CA SER A 80 -8.68 -7.39 -2.08
C SER A 80 -8.59 -5.87 -2.27
N PRO A 81 -9.62 -5.19 -2.79
CA PRO A 81 -9.57 -3.74 -3.00
C PRO A 81 -9.58 -2.95 -1.68
N ILE A 82 -9.76 -3.64 -0.56
CA ILE A 82 -9.79 -3.06 0.77
C ILE A 82 -8.38 -3.08 1.34
N ARG A 83 -7.86 -1.92 1.75
CA ARG A 83 -6.52 -1.75 2.32
C ARG A 83 -6.58 -1.12 3.70
N ILE A 84 -5.68 -1.55 4.59
CA ILE A 84 -5.45 -0.88 5.87
C ILE A 84 -4.50 0.30 5.63
N TRP A 85 -4.90 1.47 6.10
CA TRP A 85 -4.04 2.64 6.22
C TRP A 85 -3.74 2.90 7.69
N ALA A 86 -2.49 3.22 8.03
CA ALA A 86 -2.08 3.48 9.40
C ALA A 86 -1.36 4.82 9.54
N THR A 87 -1.70 5.55 10.60
CA THR A 87 -1.13 6.88 10.88
C THR A 87 -0.95 7.09 12.40
N PRO A 88 0.18 7.63 12.87
CA PRO A 88 1.40 8.02 12.12
C PRO A 88 2.23 6.83 11.63
N ASN A 89 3.22 7.08 10.76
CA ASN A 89 4.12 6.05 10.24
C ASN A 89 5.04 5.42 11.32
N ARG A 90 5.24 6.12 12.43
CA ARG A 90 6.00 5.63 13.59
C ARG A 90 5.18 5.89 14.85
N TYR A 91 4.97 4.88 15.67
CA TYR A 91 4.14 4.96 16.87
C TYR A 91 4.84 4.38 18.10
N SER A 92 4.70 5.08 19.23
CA SER A 92 5.17 4.64 20.55
C SER A 92 4.09 4.95 21.59
N PRO A 93 3.55 3.96 22.32
CA PRO A 93 2.59 4.20 23.39
C PRO A 93 3.13 5.12 24.49
N MET A 94 4.43 5.08 24.74
CA MET A 94 5.09 5.84 25.81
C MET A 94 5.44 7.28 25.40
N MET A 95 5.61 7.55 24.10
CA MET A 95 6.00 8.88 23.59
C MET A 95 4.90 9.59 22.78
N SER A 96 3.76 8.94 22.55
CA SER A 96 2.64 9.51 21.81
C SER A 96 1.63 10.20 22.73
N SER A 97 1.01 11.28 22.24
CA SER A 97 -0.16 11.92 22.86
C SER A 97 -1.47 11.19 22.54
N THR A 98 -1.46 10.25 21.59
CA THR A 98 -2.60 9.39 21.27
C THR A 98 -2.41 7.99 21.86
N PRO A 99 -3.48 7.39 22.40
CA PRO A 99 -3.41 6.09 23.07
C PRO A 99 -3.15 4.91 22.11
N GLY A 100 -3.24 5.13 20.79
CA GLY A 100 -2.99 4.10 19.79
C GLY A 100 -2.57 4.66 18.42
N LEU A 101 -2.02 3.77 17.60
CA LEU A 101 -1.81 3.93 16.16
C LEU A 101 -3.19 3.85 15.47
N GLU A 102 -3.59 4.90 14.76
CA GLU A 102 -4.86 4.91 14.05
C GLU A 102 -4.80 3.98 12.85
N LEU A 103 -5.80 3.10 12.73
CA LEU A 103 -6.03 2.22 11.60
C LEU A 103 -7.35 2.62 10.93
N SER A 104 -7.23 3.01 9.66
CA SER A 104 -8.33 3.40 8.80
C SER A 104 -8.41 2.45 7.60
N LEU A 105 -9.59 2.36 7.00
CA LEU A 105 -9.81 1.52 5.82
C LEU A 105 -9.88 2.37 4.56
N ILE A 106 -9.15 1.95 3.55
CA ILE A 106 -9.30 2.44 2.18
C ILE A 106 -10.15 1.41 1.44
N THR A 107 -11.38 1.79 1.12
CA THR A 107 -12.33 0.98 0.35
C THR A 107 -12.60 1.63 -1.01
N PRO A 108 -12.94 0.86 -2.07
CA PRO A 108 -13.40 1.44 -3.32
C PRO A 108 -14.72 2.21 -3.11
N MET A 109 -14.93 3.26 -3.90
CA MET A 109 -15.97 4.29 -3.71
C MET A 109 -17.42 3.76 -3.63
N ASP A 110 -17.70 2.55 -4.13
CA ASP A 110 -19.05 1.92 -4.13
C ASP A 110 -19.30 0.91 -2.99
N THR A 111 -18.42 0.83 -1.98
CA THR A 111 -18.63 -0.12 -0.88
C THR A 111 -19.56 0.47 0.18
N ASP A 112 -20.79 -0.02 0.26
CA ASP A 112 -21.72 0.36 1.34
C ASP A 112 -21.23 -0.20 2.68
N SER A 113 -20.53 0.64 3.45
CA SER A 113 -19.92 0.26 4.73
C SER A 113 -20.93 -0.14 5.80
N SER A 114 -22.22 0.19 5.63
CA SER A 114 -23.29 -0.14 6.59
C SER A 114 -23.64 -1.63 6.62
N THR A 115 -23.29 -2.37 5.58
CA THR A 115 -23.56 -3.81 5.45
C THR A 115 -22.34 -4.68 5.73
N MET A 116 -21.23 -4.07 6.15
CA MET A 116 -19.94 -4.74 6.30
C MET A 116 -19.51 -4.87 7.77
N ALA A 117 -18.93 -6.01 8.09
CA ALA A 117 -18.22 -6.24 9.34
C ALA A 117 -16.74 -6.43 9.03
N TYR A 118 -15.88 -5.83 9.84
CA TYR A 118 -14.43 -5.90 9.69
C TYR A 118 -13.84 -6.59 10.91
N ASP A 119 -13.23 -7.74 10.68
CA ASP A 119 -12.59 -8.54 11.70
C ASP A 119 -11.10 -8.24 11.73
N TRP A 120 -10.68 -7.63 12.82
CA TRP A 120 -9.32 -7.23 13.07
C TRP A 120 -8.65 -8.28 13.95
N THR A 121 -7.41 -8.64 13.62
CA THR A 121 -6.57 -9.54 14.40
C THR A 121 -5.14 -9.04 14.38
N ALA A 122 -4.51 -8.96 15.54
CA ALA A 122 -3.11 -8.61 15.66
C ALA A 122 -2.31 -9.80 16.18
N GLY A 123 -1.13 -10.05 15.60
CA GLY A 123 -0.19 -11.05 16.12
C GLY A 123 0.44 -10.65 17.46
N TYR A 124 0.38 -9.36 17.82
CA TYR A 124 0.83 -8.82 19.10
C TYR A 124 0.10 -7.51 19.41
N GLY A 125 0.02 -7.13 20.69
CA GLY A 125 -0.68 -5.93 21.15
C GLY A 125 -2.19 -6.11 21.21
N PHE A 126 -2.91 -5.00 21.25
CA PHE A 126 -4.37 -4.97 21.40
C PHE A 126 -4.99 -3.80 20.64
N PHE A 127 -6.26 -3.97 20.27
CA PHE A 127 -7.06 -2.91 19.69
C PHE A 127 -7.72 -2.06 20.75
N LEU A 128 -7.86 -0.78 20.44
CA LEU A 128 -8.54 0.22 21.23
C LEU A 128 -9.66 0.83 20.38
N SER A 129 -10.79 1.10 21.02
CA SER A 129 -11.85 1.92 20.45
C SER A 129 -12.07 3.14 21.32
N TRP A 130 -12.14 4.30 20.67
CA TRP A 130 -12.43 5.56 21.33
C TRP A 130 -13.37 6.34 20.42
N ASN A 131 -14.68 6.19 20.65
CA ASN A 131 -15.74 6.76 19.82
C ASN A 131 -16.84 7.32 20.74
N PRO A 132 -17.63 8.31 20.30
CA PRO A 132 -18.84 8.69 20.99
C PRO A 132 -19.75 7.48 21.27
N PRO A 133 -20.54 7.48 22.37
CA PRO A 133 -20.79 8.60 23.27
C PRO A 133 -19.91 8.63 24.54
N ASP A 134 -19.12 7.59 24.81
CA ASP A 134 -18.42 7.45 26.10
C ASP A 134 -17.10 8.24 26.18
N TYR A 135 -16.53 8.61 25.03
CA TYR A 135 -15.22 9.28 24.91
C TYR A 135 -14.14 8.64 25.81
N ALA A 136 -14.28 7.34 26.07
CA ALA A 136 -13.36 6.57 26.88
C ALA A 136 -12.53 5.65 25.99
N VAL A 137 -11.26 5.45 26.37
CA VAL A 137 -10.40 4.46 25.72
C VAL A 137 -10.84 3.08 26.20
N ASN A 138 -11.44 2.31 25.31
CA ASN A 138 -11.88 0.96 25.59
C ASN A 138 -10.92 -0.05 24.94
N GLU A 139 -10.30 -0.89 25.74
CA GLU A 139 -9.48 -2.01 25.25
C GLU A 139 -10.37 -3.15 24.74
N ARG A 140 -10.06 -3.65 23.53
CA ARG A 140 -10.85 -4.66 22.82
C ARG A 140 -10.10 -5.99 22.64
N GLY A 141 -8.85 -6.06 23.12
CA GLY A 141 -7.99 -7.25 23.02
C GLY A 141 -7.31 -7.41 21.66
N ALA A 142 -6.70 -8.57 21.43
CA ALA A 142 -5.93 -8.86 20.20
C ALA A 142 -6.80 -9.14 18.96
N SER A 143 -8.12 -9.27 19.12
CA SER A 143 -9.06 -9.47 18.02
C SER A 143 -10.39 -8.79 18.30
N VAL A 144 -10.97 -8.16 17.30
CA VAL A 144 -12.23 -7.41 17.44
C VAL A 144 -12.95 -7.27 16.11
N THR A 145 -14.27 -7.34 16.13
CA THR A 145 -15.13 -7.05 14.98
C THR A 145 -15.69 -5.64 15.09
N THR A 146 -15.60 -4.86 14.01
CA THR A 146 -16.21 -3.51 13.92
C THR A 146 -17.17 -3.42 12.74
N GLY A 147 -18.16 -2.53 12.82
CA GLY A 147 -19.04 -2.19 11.68
C GLY A 147 -18.49 -1.08 10.80
N GLY A 148 -17.18 -0.83 10.85
CA GLY A 148 -16.51 0.32 10.23
C GLY A 148 -16.05 1.37 11.25
N GLY A 149 -15.68 2.55 10.75
CA GLY A 149 -15.12 3.63 11.55
C GLY A 149 -13.64 3.43 11.91
N LYS A 150 -13.10 4.36 12.70
CA LYS A 150 -11.70 4.32 13.15
C LYS A 150 -11.52 3.27 14.25
N ILE A 151 -10.45 2.50 14.15
CA ILE A 151 -9.95 1.66 15.25
C ILE A 151 -8.49 2.01 15.49
N TYR A 152 -8.00 1.76 16.70
CA TYR A 152 -6.62 2.03 17.05
C TYR A 152 -5.94 0.75 17.52
N TRP A 153 -4.64 0.65 17.33
CA TRP A 153 -3.83 -0.46 17.84
C TRP A 153 -2.74 0.07 18.77
N SER A 154 -2.46 -0.66 19.84
CA SER A 154 -1.42 -0.31 20.82
C SER A 154 -0.80 -1.56 21.45
N PHE A 155 0.23 -1.34 22.26
CA PHE A 155 0.89 -2.36 23.07
C PHE A 155 1.30 -1.75 24.41
N ARG A 156 1.54 -2.59 25.43
CA ARG A 156 2.00 -2.15 26.76
C ARG A 156 3.51 -2.29 26.89
N ASP A 157 3.99 -3.51 26.64
CA ASP A 157 5.39 -3.89 26.72
C ASP A 157 5.86 -4.41 25.36
N LYS A 158 7.17 -4.47 25.16
CA LYS A 158 7.74 -5.15 24.00
C LYS A 158 7.64 -6.67 24.16
N PRO A 159 7.56 -7.43 23.06
CA PRO A 159 7.70 -8.88 23.11
C PRO A 159 9.13 -9.29 23.53
N ALA A 160 9.29 -10.55 23.93
CA ALA A 160 10.59 -11.11 24.28
C ALA A 160 11.63 -11.03 23.15
N SER A 161 11.17 -10.94 21.90
CA SER A 161 11.99 -10.70 20.71
C SER A 161 11.32 -9.72 19.77
N THR A 162 12.07 -8.70 19.35
CA THR A 162 11.67 -7.70 18.35
C THR A 162 12.04 -8.11 16.92
N ALA A 163 12.63 -9.30 16.73
CA ALA A 163 12.98 -9.80 15.40
C ALA A 163 11.74 -10.20 14.56
N THR A 164 10.61 -10.44 15.21
CA THR A 164 9.34 -10.74 14.54
C THR A 164 8.49 -9.47 14.47
N PRO A 165 8.14 -8.99 13.27
CA PRO A 165 7.27 -7.83 13.14
C PRO A 165 5.85 -8.15 13.62
N VAL A 166 5.10 -7.12 13.98
CA VAL A 166 3.67 -7.27 14.30
C VAL A 166 2.89 -7.32 13.01
N THR A 167 2.11 -8.38 12.83
CA THR A 167 1.17 -8.49 11.71
C THR A 167 -0.24 -8.16 12.17
N ILE A 168 -0.87 -7.19 11.54
CA ILE A 168 -2.28 -6.85 11.73
C ILE A 168 -3.04 -7.28 10.48
N THR A 169 -4.00 -8.18 10.65
CA THR A 169 -4.89 -8.63 9.59
C THR A 169 -6.27 -8.01 9.79
N MET A 170 -6.85 -7.53 8.71
CA MET A 170 -8.27 -7.15 8.65
C MET A 170 -8.95 -8.00 7.59
N THR A 171 -10.09 -8.58 7.95
CA THR A 171 -10.96 -9.32 7.03
C THR A 171 -12.32 -8.66 6.97
N ALA A 172 -12.74 -8.19 5.80
CA ALA A 172 -14.05 -7.61 5.56
C ALA A 172 -15.04 -8.72 5.18
N ARG A 173 -16.19 -8.75 5.83
CA ARG A 173 -17.27 -9.71 5.59
C ARG A 173 -18.60 -8.99 5.40
N ASP A 174 -19.37 -9.47 4.46
CA ASP A 174 -20.76 -9.05 4.30
C ASP A 174 -21.59 -9.56 5.48
N THR A 175 -22.32 -8.68 6.15
CA THR A 175 -23.01 -9.00 7.41
C THR A 175 -24.18 -9.96 7.20
N ALA A 176 -24.83 -9.93 6.04
CA ALA A 176 -26.00 -10.75 5.70
C ALA A 176 -25.60 -12.17 5.31
N THR A 177 -24.62 -12.31 4.42
CA THR A 177 -24.16 -13.59 3.85
C THR A 177 -22.98 -14.21 4.62
N LYS A 178 -22.34 -13.45 5.50
CA LYS A 178 -21.07 -13.79 6.19
C LYS A 178 -19.90 -14.09 5.25
N LYS A 179 -20.04 -13.79 3.96
CA LYS A 179 -19.02 -14.02 2.95
C LYS A 179 -17.88 -13.02 3.12
N GLU A 180 -16.64 -13.52 3.04
CA GLU A 180 -15.45 -12.67 2.95
C GLU A 180 -15.46 -11.90 1.63
N ILE A 181 -15.43 -10.57 1.75
CA ILE A 181 -15.42 -9.62 0.63
C ILE A 181 -13.99 -9.16 0.34
N GLY A 182 -13.14 -9.17 1.35
CA GLY A 182 -11.73 -8.89 1.17
C GLY A 182 -10.92 -9.05 2.44
N ARG A 183 -9.61 -9.03 2.29
CA ARG A 183 -8.63 -9.16 3.35
C ARG A 183 -7.44 -8.26 3.09
N SER A 184 -6.95 -7.62 4.14
CA SER A 184 -5.76 -6.78 4.11
C SER A 184 -4.84 -7.12 5.26
N VAL A 185 -3.53 -6.93 5.04
CA VAL A 185 -2.49 -7.21 6.02
C VAL A 185 -1.56 -6.00 6.11
N LEU A 186 -1.35 -5.51 7.33
CA LEU A 186 -0.41 -4.47 7.69
C LEU A 186 0.72 -5.09 8.51
N THR A 187 1.96 -4.74 8.20
CA THR A 187 3.13 -5.17 8.98
C THR A 187 3.74 -3.98 9.69
N LEU A 188 4.05 -4.15 10.97
CA LEU A 188 4.73 -3.15 11.80
C LEU A 188 6.06 -3.71 12.26
N ASP A 189 7.15 -3.03 11.91
CA ASP A 189 8.47 -3.38 12.43
C ASP A 189 8.70 -2.75 13.79
N TRP A 190 9.43 -3.43 14.65
CA TRP A 190 9.91 -2.82 15.89
C TRP A 190 11.03 -1.82 15.61
N ASP A 191 10.92 -0.64 16.21
CA ASP A 191 11.96 0.38 16.24
C ASP A 191 12.43 0.56 17.68
N GLY A 192 13.51 -0.15 18.01
CA GLY A 192 13.98 -0.30 19.38
C GLY A 192 12.96 -1.01 20.27
N ASP A 193 12.91 -0.59 21.53
CA ASP A 193 12.13 -1.26 22.58
C ASP A 193 10.77 -0.61 22.84
N THR A 194 10.53 0.57 22.27
CA THR A 194 9.40 1.41 22.67
C THR A 194 8.51 1.85 21.51
N ALA A 195 8.89 1.53 20.26
CA ALA A 195 8.19 2.03 19.09
C ALA A 195 8.04 0.96 18.00
N VAL A 196 7.10 1.22 17.09
CA VAL A 196 6.94 0.48 15.85
C VAL A 196 6.91 1.43 14.65
N ILE A 197 7.31 0.94 13.49
CA ILE A 197 7.25 1.64 12.20
C ILE A 197 6.33 0.86 11.27
N VAL A 198 5.44 1.57 10.58
CA VAL A 198 4.52 0.97 9.62
C VAL A 198 5.28 0.60 8.35
N ARG A 199 5.30 -0.71 8.02
CA ARG A 199 5.62 -1.17 6.67
C ARG A 199 4.33 -1.27 5.87
N GLN A 200 4.05 -0.23 5.10
CA GLN A 200 2.98 -0.33 4.12
C GLN A 200 3.38 -1.31 3.02
N ILE A 201 2.53 -2.31 2.80
CA ILE A 201 2.66 -3.21 1.66
C ILE A 201 1.85 -2.57 0.53
N ALA A 202 2.56 -2.09 -0.50
CA ALA A 202 1.98 -1.59 -1.75
C ALA A 202 1.18 -2.70 -2.46
#